data_AF-F4RFP4-F1
#
_entry.id   AF-F4RFP4-F1
#
_cell.length_a   1.000
_cell.length_b   1.000
_cell.length_c   1.000
_cell.angle_alpha   90.00
_cell.angle_beta   90.00
_cell.angle_gamma   90.00
#
_symmetry.space_group_name_H-M   'P 1'
#
loop_
_entity.id
_entity.type
_entity.pdbx_description
1 polymer ?
#
loop_
_entity_poly.entity_id
_entity_poly.type
_entity_poly.pdbx_seq_one_letter_code
_entity_poly.pdbx_strand_id
1 'polypeptide(L)'
;MVACRFGRSSCSAFLKCKTPASSHHPIDQSHRTTPLTPISSSWPSRQNNNNLHISLNEPRILLHHPNQQHSSGFTMIRSCIRNLIYIVVTVAYIGVTFYSSGAIGLQTSPTQSSQRPHGLIFSGDEVAIGIDVEVGVDYGTQNQSERRILAASPILGFYNQSNGPLADWMADVPDHTPLIDMNIPGTHDSATWNYTEATQSSMTNITGQLPPAIAYQCQDRSLFQMLGDGIRFLDLRIGFLPGSQELGFFHASALQSSTATLPDVLLGFYRWLDDHPTETVLISMKVDNATFANPSSGGQPSSPKLQSMIRELLTNELGSRYWVQKNGTLGTLGEARGKLVFLQRIQWDSPMLGIALPPSQFNDNDPSFALVYNERTGATAYIEDFYNILPNPSTFEDKVAWKLEITVENLIRASGPKHSDQLYISFASGGALRNTPPVTPQMLAVGGNGTAGVNSGLTEYLSNNRGKRFGIVILDWYASSPELVKSIIDRSYQ
;
A
#
# COMPACT_ATOMS: atom_id res chain seq x y z
N MET A 1 12.42 30.98 44.44
CA MET A 1 12.73 32.35 43.97
C MET A 1 14.16 32.67 44.40
N VAL A 2 15.16 32.30 43.59
CA VAL A 2 16.57 32.70 43.78
C VAL A 2 17.16 32.84 42.37
N ALA A 3 17.54 34.07 42.04
CA ALA A 3 18.22 34.45 40.81
C ALA A 3 19.50 35.18 41.21
N CYS A 4 20.62 34.88 40.54
CA CYS A 4 21.77 35.77 40.28
C CYS A 4 22.76 34.96 39.42
N ARG A 5 22.75 35.12 38.09
CA ARG A 5 23.44 36.11 37.24
C ARG A 5 24.98 35.94 37.13
N PHE A 6 25.33 35.44 35.95
CA PHE A 6 26.52 35.61 35.11
C PHE A 6 27.55 36.70 35.44
N GLY A 7 28.82 36.35 35.18
CA GLY A 7 29.91 37.24 34.77
C GLY A 7 30.94 36.48 33.94
N ARG A 8 31.14 36.90 32.68
CA ARG A 8 32.09 36.37 31.69
C ARG A 8 33.44 37.12 31.74
N SER A 9 34.41 36.60 30.97
CA SER A 9 35.59 37.23 30.33
C SER A 9 36.88 37.26 31.16
N SER A 10 38.11 37.16 30.65
CA SER A 10 38.77 36.74 29.39
C SER A 10 40.28 36.93 29.64
N CYS A 11 41.16 36.11 29.03
CA CYS A 11 42.45 36.47 28.41
C CYS A 11 43.61 35.46 28.60
N SER A 12 44.21 35.11 27.45
CA SER A 12 45.65 34.90 27.16
C SER A 12 46.38 33.71 27.82
N ALA A 13 47.37 33.04 27.23
CA ALA A 13 47.97 32.96 25.89
C ALA A 13 49.12 31.91 25.98
N PHE A 14 49.33 31.13 24.92
CA PHE A 14 50.58 30.46 24.48
C PHE A 14 51.42 29.57 25.42
N LEU A 15 51.64 28.30 25.04
CA LEU A 15 52.98 27.78 24.62
C LEU A 15 52.91 26.35 24.04
N LYS A 16 53.73 26.12 23.00
CA LYS A 16 53.91 24.90 22.20
C LYS A 16 54.95 23.92 22.80
N CYS A 17 55.00 22.73 22.20
CA CYS A 17 56.07 21.69 22.19
C CYS A 17 55.99 20.66 23.34
N LYS A 18 56.29 19.37 23.19
CA LYS A 18 56.89 18.56 22.12
C LYS A 18 56.66 17.07 22.49
N THR A 19 56.52 16.21 21.48
CA THR A 19 56.69 14.75 21.56
C THR A 19 58.14 14.35 21.84
N PRO A 20 58.38 13.11 22.30
CA PRO A 20 59.51 12.34 21.79
C PRO A 20 59.13 10.93 21.33
N ALA A 21 59.89 10.45 20.36
CA ALA A 21 59.88 9.12 19.79
C ALA A 21 61.07 8.27 20.31
N SER A 22 61.00 6.98 20.01
CA SER A 22 62.08 6.00 19.74
C SER A 22 62.23 4.83 20.72
N SER A 23 62.20 3.61 20.18
CA SER A 23 63.37 2.72 20.10
C SER A 23 63.06 1.39 19.37
N HIS A 24 64.00 0.99 18.51
CA HIS A 24 64.19 -0.33 17.85
C HIS A 24 64.71 -1.38 18.89
N HIS A 25 64.76 -2.72 18.70
CA HIS A 25 65.37 -3.53 17.62
C HIS A 25 65.17 -5.08 17.90
N PRO A 26 65.76 -6.07 17.18
CA PRO A 26 65.07 -7.19 16.50
C PRO A 26 65.47 -8.63 16.96
N ILE A 27 64.98 -9.68 16.27
CA ILE A 27 65.47 -11.09 16.08
C ILE A 27 64.33 -11.86 15.35
N ASP A 28 64.44 -12.87 14.48
CA ASP A 28 65.36 -13.38 13.45
C ASP A 28 64.54 -14.44 12.66
N GLN A 29 65.01 -14.76 11.44
CA GLN A 29 64.75 -15.84 10.47
C GLN A 29 63.98 -17.11 10.92
N SER A 30 63.37 -17.97 10.08
CA SER A 30 63.10 -18.10 8.63
C SER A 30 62.26 -19.39 8.48
N HIS A 31 61.35 -19.48 7.50
CA HIS A 31 61.18 -20.66 6.63
C HIS A 31 60.07 -20.42 5.60
N ARG A 32 60.42 -20.63 4.33
CA ARG A 32 59.55 -20.62 3.15
C ARG A 32 58.54 -21.77 3.20
N THR A 33 57.33 -21.53 2.72
CA THR A 33 56.73 -22.22 1.55
C THR A 33 55.55 -21.40 1.01
N THR A 34 55.37 -21.46 -0.30
CA THR A 34 54.64 -20.57 -1.23
C THR A 34 53.11 -20.77 -1.29
N PRO A 35 52.36 -19.89 -1.97
CA PRO A 35 51.05 -19.41 -1.51
C PRO A 35 49.83 -19.98 -2.28
N LEU A 36 48.66 -19.86 -1.64
CA LEU A 36 47.35 -19.86 -2.28
C LEU A 36 46.79 -18.43 -2.28
N THR A 37 46.46 -17.94 -3.46
CA THR A 37 45.84 -16.65 -3.76
C THR A 37 44.37 -16.58 -3.32
N PRO A 38 43.94 -15.47 -2.71
CA PRO A 38 42.57 -14.96 -2.85
C PRO A 38 42.59 -13.65 -3.66
N ILE A 39 41.82 -13.64 -4.75
CA ILE A 39 41.56 -12.44 -5.57
C ILE A 39 40.57 -11.56 -4.82
N SER A 40 41.00 -10.35 -4.49
CA SER A 40 40.14 -9.22 -4.17
C SER A 40 39.76 -8.51 -5.47
N SER A 41 38.49 -8.14 -5.64
CA SER A 41 38.08 -7.15 -6.62
C SER A 41 37.41 -5.98 -5.90
N SER A 42 38.15 -4.88 -5.91
CA SER A 42 37.82 -3.55 -5.44
C SER A 42 36.76 -2.87 -6.33
N TRP A 43 35.80 -2.21 -5.70
CA TRP A 43 34.92 -1.21 -6.28
C TRP A 43 35.72 0.03 -6.75
N PRO A 44 35.49 0.61 -7.95
CA PRO A 44 36.08 1.88 -8.32
C PRO A 44 35.25 3.06 -7.81
N SER A 45 35.95 3.98 -7.17
CA SER A 45 35.50 5.31 -6.75
C SER A 45 35.29 6.28 -7.91
N ARG A 46 34.36 7.21 -7.70
CA ARG A 46 33.97 8.31 -8.59
C ARG A 46 35.15 9.19 -9.02
N GLN A 47 35.16 9.58 -10.30
CA GLN A 47 35.79 10.82 -10.76
C GLN A 47 34.78 11.67 -11.54
N ASN A 48 34.70 12.93 -11.15
CA ASN A 48 34.03 14.01 -11.87
C ASN A 48 34.77 14.31 -13.17
N ASN A 49 34.04 14.54 -14.26
CA ASN A 49 34.47 15.45 -15.33
C ASN A 49 33.25 16.08 -16.00
N ASN A 50 33.24 17.42 -16.00
CA ASN A 50 32.30 18.27 -16.72
C ASN A 50 32.75 18.46 -18.18
N ASN A 51 31.76 18.77 -19.02
CA ASN A 51 31.81 19.36 -20.36
C ASN A 51 32.28 18.47 -21.52
N LEU A 52 31.31 17.97 -22.28
CA LEU A 52 31.41 17.86 -23.74
C LEU A 52 30.02 17.93 -24.38
N HIS A 53 29.78 19.04 -25.09
CA HIS A 53 28.70 19.21 -26.05
C HIS A 53 28.86 18.18 -27.18
N ILE A 54 27.85 17.35 -27.44
CA ILE A 54 27.76 16.55 -28.66
C ILE A 54 26.36 16.70 -29.26
N SER A 55 26.37 17.13 -30.52
CA SER A 55 25.24 17.35 -31.42
C SER A 55 24.49 16.03 -31.69
N LEU A 56 23.17 16.04 -31.56
CA LEU A 56 22.30 14.94 -31.97
C LEU A 56 22.10 14.99 -33.49
N ASN A 57 22.60 13.96 -34.19
CA ASN A 57 22.16 13.61 -35.54
C ASN A 57 21.16 12.45 -35.42
N GLU A 58 19.94 12.67 -35.89
CA GLU A 58 18.90 11.65 -36.05
C GLU A 58 19.27 10.65 -37.16
N PRO A 59 18.87 9.37 -37.04
CA PRO A 59 18.64 8.53 -38.19
C PRO A 59 17.13 8.33 -38.45
N ARG A 60 16.72 8.77 -39.64
CA ARG A 60 15.44 8.44 -40.30
C ARG A 60 15.29 6.92 -40.43
N ILE A 61 14.15 6.38 -40.01
CA ILE A 61 13.74 5.01 -40.35
C ILE A 61 12.79 5.07 -41.54
N LEU A 62 13.24 4.42 -42.63
CA LEU A 62 12.54 4.22 -43.89
C LEU A 62 11.44 3.16 -43.73
N LEU A 63 10.22 3.51 -44.16
CA LEU A 63 9.11 2.59 -44.35
C LEU A 63 9.33 1.75 -45.61
N HIS A 64 9.31 0.43 -45.46
CA HIS A 64 9.21 -0.51 -46.59
C HIS A 64 7.99 -1.41 -46.42
N HIS A 65 7.02 -1.22 -47.33
CA HIS A 65 5.97 -2.18 -47.65
C HIS A 65 6.56 -3.38 -48.40
N PRO A 66 5.94 -4.56 -48.25
CA PRO A 66 5.66 -5.36 -49.44
C PRO A 66 4.20 -5.84 -49.52
N ASN A 67 3.75 -5.92 -50.78
CA ASN A 67 2.46 -6.42 -51.23
C ASN A 67 2.31 -7.94 -51.07
N GLN A 68 1.07 -8.30 -50.76
CA GLN A 68 0.32 -9.54 -50.93
C GLN A 68 0.78 -10.60 -51.97
N GLN A 69 0.62 -11.89 -51.60
CA GLN A 69 -0.04 -12.93 -52.41
C GLN A 69 -0.72 -14.01 -51.53
N HIS A 70 -1.68 -14.70 -52.15
CA HIS A 70 -2.90 -15.35 -51.61
C HIS A 70 -2.82 -16.85 -51.19
N SER A 71 -3.89 -17.25 -50.48
CA SER A 71 -4.50 -18.60 -50.29
C SER A 71 -3.87 -19.49 -49.20
N SER A 72 -4.58 -20.15 -48.28
CA SER A 72 -5.94 -20.74 -48.19
C SER A 72 -6.28 -20.95 -46.69
N GLY A 73 -7.52 -20.85 -46.19
CA GLY A 73 -8.48 -21.95 -46.14
C GLY A 73 -9.25 -21.99 -44.79
N PHE A 74 -10.52 -21.55 -44.82
CA PHE A 74 -11.66 -21.91 -43.96
C PHE A 74 -11.43 -22.70 -42.65
N THR A 75 -11.39 -22.04 -41.48
CA THR A 75 -11.94 -22.59 -40.21
C THR A 75 -12.17 -21.53 -39.11
N MET A 76 -13.05 -20.53 -39.29
CA MET A 76 -13.43 -19.67 -38.14
C MET A 76 -14.77 -18.93 -38.24
N ILE A 77 -15.78 -19.52 -38.88
CA ILE A 77 -17.15 -18.98 -38.89
C ILE A 77 -18.13 -20.06 -38.45
N ARG A 78 -17.95 -20.60 -37.24
CA ARG A 78 -18.98 -21.37 -36.52
C ARG A 78 -19.00 -21.15 -35.00
N SER A 79 -18.09 -20.34 -34.43
CA SER A 79 -18.07 -20.07 -32.98
C SER A 79 -18.80 -18.78 -32.56
N CYS A 80 -18.96 -17.80 -33.47
CA CYS A 80 -19.58 -16.51 -33.12
C CYS A 80 -21.12 -16.50 -33.10
N ILE A 81 -21.79 -17.56 -33.56
CA ILE A 81 -23.27 -17.63 -33.55
C ILE A 81 -23.80 -18.36 -32.29
N ARG A 82 -22.95 -19.13 -31.59
CA ARG A 82 -23.37 -19.86 -30.37
C ARG A 82 -23.38 -19.00 -29.10
N ASN A 83 -22.59 -17.93 -29.04
CA ASN A 83 -22.49 -17.06 -27.86
C ASN A 83 -23.52 -15.91 -27.82
N LEU A 84 -24.14 -15.56 -28.95
CA LEU A 84 -25.23 -14.56 -28.95
C LEU A 84 -26.54 -15.12 -28.39
N ILE A 85 -26.79 -16.43 -28.54
CA ILE A 85 -28.03 -17.08 -28.05
C ILE A 85 -28.03 -17.25 -26.52
N TYR A 86 -26.86 -17.43 -25.90
CA TYR A 86 -26.74 -17.53 -24.44
C TYR A 86 -26.97 -16.20 -23.71
N ILE A 87 -26.65 -15.06 -24.34
CA ILE A 87 -26.85 -13.73 -23.76
C ILE A 87 -28.32 -13.32 -23.78
N VAL A 88 -29.09 -13.70 -24.82
CA VAL A 88 -30.52 -13.40 -24.92
C VAL A 88 -31.37 -14.26 -23.97
N VAL A 89 -30.98 -15.51 -23.71
CA VAL A 89 -31.71 -16.41 -22.78
C VAL A 89 -31.47 -16.06 -21.31
N THR A 90 -30.30 -15.50 -20.96
CA THR A 90 -29.97 -15.13 -19.57
C THR A 90 -30.67 -13.83 -19.14
N VAL A 91 -30.88 -12.88 -20.05
CA VAL A 91 -31.61 -11.62 -19.76
C VAL A 91 -33.12 -11.86 -19.59
N ALA A 92 -33.69 -12.90 -20.21
CA ALA A 92 -35.08 -13.30 -20.00
C ALA A 92 -35.31 -14.05 -18.66
N TYR A 93 -34.30 -14.74 -18.13
CA TYR A 93 -34.42 -15.53 -16.89
C TYR A 93 -34.33 -14.68 -15.62
N ILE A 94 -33.70 -13.50 -15.67
CA ILE A 94 -33.64 -12.55 -14.54
C ILE A 94 -34.91 -11.70 -14.45
N GLY A 95 -35.69 -11.60 -15.54
CA GLY A 95 -36.97 -10.86 -15.56
C GLY A 95 -38.19 -11.63 -15.02
N VAL A 96 -38.06 -12.93 -14.71
CA VAL A 96 -39.20 -13.79 -14.32
C VAL A 96 -39.17 -14.22 -12.84
N THR A 97 -38.12 -13.90 -12.08
CA THR A 97 -38.01 -14.24 -10.64
C THR A 97 -38.41 -13.12 -9.67
N PHE A 98 -38.90 -11.98 -10.16
CA PHE A 98 -39.45 -10.89 -9.33
C PHE A 98 -40.94 -10.62 -9.64
N TYR A 99 -41.76 -11.66 -9.75
CA TYR A 99 -43.22 -11.52 -9.71
C TYR A 99 -43.88 -12.83 -9.28
N SER A 100 -43.94 -13.09 -7.97
CA SER A 100 -45.02 -13.88 -7.33
C SER A 100 -44.76 -14.06 -5.84
N SER A 101 -45.48 -13.31 -5.01
CA SER A 101 -46.13 -13.77 -3.76
C SER A 101 -46.70 -12.56 -3.00
N GLY A 102 -48.03 -12.43 -2.98
CA GLY A 102 -48.71 -11.39 -2.21
C GLY A 102 -50.09 -11.04 -2.73
N ALA A 103 -50.98 -12.04 -2.86
CA ALA A 103 -52.40 -11.79 -3.10
C ALA A 103 -53.09 -11.48 -1.77
N ILE A 104 -53.60 -10.26 -1.59
CA ILE A 104 -54.64 -9.93 -0.63
C ILE A 104 -55.85 -9.44 -1.43
N GLY A 105 -56.97 -10.14 -1.25
CA GLY A 105 -58.18 -10.01 -2.05
C GLY A 105 -58.86 -8.64 -1.91
N LEU A 106 -59.27 -8.10 -3.06
CA LEU A 106 -60.24 -7.03 -3.18
C LEU A 106 -61.61 -7.63 -3.47
N GLN A 107 -62.54 -7.45 -2.55
CA GLN A 107 -63.97 -7.62 -2.77
C GLN A 107 -64.57 -6.22 -2.78
N THR A 108 -65.11 -5.79 -3.91
CA THR A 108 -65.77 -4.49 -4.06
C THR A 108 -67.29 -4.63 -4.09
N SER A 109 -67.92 -3.55 -3.62
CA SER A 109 -69.18 -2.94 -4.10
C SER A 109 -70.27 -2.85 -3.01
N PRO A 110 -71.26 -1.94 -3.14
CA PRO A 110 -71.09 -0.47 -3.14
C PRO A 110 -72.20 0.23 -2.32
N THR A 111 -72.00 1.48 -1.84
CA THR A 111 -73.13 2.41 -1.65
C THR A 111 -72.68 3.86 -1.47
N GLN A 112 -73.41 4.75 -2.15
CA GLN A 112 -73.34 6.21 -2.13
C GLN A 112 -74.04 6.84 -0.92
N SER A 113 -73.78 8.15 -0.76
CA SER A 113 -74.61 9.18 -0.09
C SER A 113 -74.44 9.24 1.43
N SER A 114 -74.47 10.38 2.14
CA SER A 114 -74.64 11.79 1.80
C SER A 114 -74.32 12.64 3.06
N GLN A 115 -74.20 13.96 2.84
CA GLN A 115 -74.41 15.06 3.79
C GLN A 115 -73.22 15.58 4.64
N ARG A 116 -72.94 16.88 4.44
CA ARG A 116 -72.28 17.83 5.37
C ARG A 116 -73.31 18.30 6.45
N PRO A 117 -73.09 19.36 7.27
CA PRO A 117 -71.89 20.12 7.69
C PRO A 117 -71.84 20.36 9.23
N HIS A 118 -71.16 21.44 9.68
CA HIS A 118 -71.01 22.03 11.03
C HIS A 118 -69.72 21.59 11.75
N GLY A 119 -68.82 22.43 12.28
CA GLY A 119 -68.82 23.86 12.61
C GLY A 119 -68.34 24.04 14.06
N LEU A 120 -67.40 24.97 14.30
CA LEU A 120 -66.92 25.51 15.61
C LEU A 120 -65.98 24.62 16.48
N ILE A 121 -64.76 25.02 16.88
CA ILE A 121 -64.21 26.14 17.72
C ILE A 121 -64.00 25.73 19.19
N PHE A 122 -62.71 25.66 19.56
CA PHE A 122 -62.00 25.89 20.86
C PHE A 122 -62.38 25.17 22.17
N SER A 123 -61.37 24.54 22.80
CA SER A 123 -60.71 24.93 24.08
C SER A 123 -60.50 23.76 25.07
N GLY A 124 -59.29 23.72 25.66
CA GLY A 124 -59.03 23.26 27.04
C GLY A 124 -58.83 21.77 27.27
N ASP A 125 -57.57 21.35 27.46
CA ASP A 125 -57.03 20.89 28.76
C ASP A 125 -55.82 19.98 28.59
N GLU A 126 -54.80 20.24 29.43
CA GLU A 126 -53.53 19.53 29.50
C GLU A 126 -53.71 18.06 29.92
N VAL A 127 -52.99 17.15 29.25
CA VAL A 127 -52.48 15.93 29.87
C VAL A 127 -51.05 15.72 29.38
N ALA A 128 -50.08 15.93 30.28
CA ALA A 128 -48.71 15.50 30.07
C ALA A 128 -48.66 13.97 30.17
N ILE A 129 -48.20 13.32 29.09
CA ILE A 129 -47.76 11.93 29.12
C ILE A 129 -46.30 11.97 28.66
N GLY A 130 -45.39 11.70 29.60
CA GLY A 130 -43.99 11.47 29.28
C GLY A 130 -43.90 10.28 28.32
N ILE A 131 -43.17 10.47 27.22
CA ILE A 131 -42.77 9.40 26.33
C ILE A 131 -41.25 9.39 26.32
N ASP A 132 -40.74 8.20 26.56
CA ASP A 132 -39.35 7.81 26.68
C ASP A 132 -38.47 8.36 25.55
N VAL A 133 -37.25 8.73 25.93
CA VAL A 133 -36.16 9.00 24.99
C VAL A 133 -35.77 7.65 24.38
N GLU A 134 -36.41 7.29 23.26
CA GLU A 134 -35.83 6.31 22.35
C GLU A 134 -34.59 6.91 21.71
N VAL A 135 -33.47 6.23 21.89
CA VAL A 135 -32.21 6.48 21.18
C VAL A 135 -32.47 6.23 19.70
N GLY A 136 -32.80 7.29 18.98
CA GLY A 136 -32.96 7.25 17.53
C GLY A 136 -31.62 7.00 16.86
N VAL A 137 -31.45 5.82 16.26
CA VAL A 137 -30.41 5.59 15.26
C VAL A 137 -30.78 6.42 14.03
N ASP A 138 -29.95 7.41 13.69
CA ASP A 138 -30.20 8.31 12.55
C ASP A 138 -29.98 7.58 11.21
N TYR A 139 -31.06 7.02 10.68
CA TYR A 139 -31.11 6.36 9.36
C TYR A 139 -30.61 7.24 8.20
N GLY A 140 -30.58 8.58 8.34
CA GLY A 140 -30.09 9.50 7.31
C GLY A 140 -28.56 9.42 7.11
N THR A 141 -27.82 9.22 8.21
CA THR A 141 -26.35 9.20 8.19
C THR A 141 -25.78 7.87 7.68
N GLN A 142 -26.42 6.74 8.03
CA GLN A 142 -26.00 5.42 7.53
C GLN A 142 -26.11 5.32 6.01
N ASN A 143 -27.22 5.83 5.43
CA ASN A 143 -27.42 5.85 3.99
C ASN A 143 -26.39 6.74 3.27
N GLN A 144 -25.88 7.80 3.92
CA GLN A 144 -24.82 8.62 3.37
C GLN A 144 -23.46 7.90 3.38
N SER A 145 -23.10 7.26 4.50
CA SER A 145 -21.84 6.50 4.60
C SER A 145 -21.77 5.35 3.60
N GLU A 146 -22.86 4.60 3.44
CA GLU A 146 -22.95 3.51 2.46
C GLU A 146 -22.74 4.00 1.02
N ARG A 147 -23.34 5.14 0.65
CA ARG A 147 -23.14 5.74 -0.69
C ARG A 147 -21.71 6.17 -0.91
N ARG A 148 -21.05 6.74 0.10
CA ARG A 148 -19.64 7.16 0.02
C ARG A 148 -18.72 5.96 -0.13
N ILE A 149 -18.94 4.91 0.65
CA ILE A 149 -18.20 3.63 0.51
C ILE A 149 -18.42 3.04 -0.89
N LEU A 150 -19.64 3.05 -1.40
CA LEU A 150 -19.95 2.57 -2.76
C LEU A 150 -19.26 3.40 -3.85
N ALA A 151 -19.19 4.73 -3.69
CA ALA A 151 -18.48 5.62 -4.63
C ALA A 151 -16.96 5.34 -4.66
N ALA A 152 -16.41 4.83 -3.55
CA ALA A 152 -15.03 4.39 -3.45
C ALA A 152 -14.78 2.95 -3.93
N SER A 153 -15.80 2.23 -4.42
CA SER A 153 -15.67 0.84 -4.91
C SER A 153 -14.63 0.62 -6.02
N PRO A 154 -14.24 1.58 -6.88
CA PRO A 154 -13.12 1.39 -7.80
C PRO A 154 -11.78 1.09 -7.11
N ILE A 155 -11.65 1.47 -5.82
CA ILE A 155 -10.47 1.23 -4.98
C ILE A 155 -10.78 0.19 -3.90
N LEU A 156 -11.90 0.34 -3.19
CA LEU A 156 -12.30 -0.56 -2.11
C LEU A 156 -12.73 -1.95 -2.59
N GLY A 157 -13.30 -2.06 -3.79
CA GLY A 157 -14.14 -3.20 -4.16
C GLY A 157 -15.53 -3.12 -3.52
N PHE A 158 -16.23 -4.25 -3.48
CA PHE A 158 -17.56 -4.34 -2.84
C PHE A 158 -17.44 -4.94 -1.44
N TYR A 159 -18.18 -4.38 -0.49
CA TYR A 159 -18.05 -4.75 0.93
C TYR A 159 -18.26 -6.25 1.19
N ASN A 160 -19.19 -6.89 0.49
CA ASN A 160 -19.43 -8.33 0.63
C ASN A 160 -18.22 -9.22 0.27
N GLN A 161 -17.21 -8.67 -0.41
CA GLN A 161 -15.97 -9.34 -0.75
C GLN A 161 -14.93 -9.29 0.38
N SER A 162 -15.20 -8.57 1.48
CA SER A 162 -14.30 -8.49 2.64
C SER A 162 -14.34 -9.73 3.53
N ASN A 163 -15.33 -10.60 3.34
CA ASN A 163 -15.48 -11.83 4.11
C ASN A 163 -14.62 -12.93 3.48
N GLY A 164 -13.54 -13.29 4.17
CA GLY A 164 -12.67 -14.40 3.81
C GLY A 164 -12.24 -15.20 5.05
N PRO A 165 -11.67 -16.40 4.86
CA PRO A 165 -11.29 -17.28 5.97
C PRO A 165 -10.19 -16.70 6.87
N LEU A 166 -9.51 -15.65 6.42
CA LEU A 166 -8.46 -14.96 7.16
C LEU A 166 -8.92 -13.53 7.55
N ALA A 167 -10.22 -13.23 7.50
CA ALA A 167 -10.73 -11.90 7.83
C ALA A 167 -10.53 -11.54 9.31
N ASP A 168 -10.42 -12.53 10.21
CA ASP A 168 -10.30 -12.33 11.66
C ASP A 168 -9.08 -13.04 12.28
N TRP A 169 -8.00 -13.21 11.51
CA TRP A 169 -6.87 -14.04 11.96
C TRP A 169 -6.13 -13.47 13.18
N MET A 170 -6.20 -12.15 13.43
CA MET A 170 -5.56 -11.57 14.62
C MET A 170 -6.34 -11.85 15.91
N ALA A 171 -7.57 -12.39 15.84
CA ALA A 171 -8.34 -12.80 17.01
C ALA A 171 -7.61 -13.82 17.89
N ASP A 172 -6.79 -14.69 17.30
CA ASP A 172 -6.05 -15.74 17.99
C ASP A 172 -4.70 -15.27 18.57
N VAL A 173 -4.33 -14.00 18.38
CA VAL A 173 -3.06 -13.42 18.87
C VAL A 173 -3.32 -12.68 20.19
N PRO A 174 -2.50 -12.85 21.24
CA PRO A 174 -2.71 -12.13 22.51
C PRO A 174 -2.59 -10.59 22.41
N ASP A 175 -3.40 -9.87 23.18
CA ASP A 175 -3.43 -8.39 23.19
C ASP A 175 -2.09 -7.72 23.56
N HIS A 176 -1.28 -8.40 24.37
CA HIS A 176 0.01 -7.89 24.81
C HIS A 176 1.11 -8.06 23.76
N THR A 177 0.85 -8.78 22.66
CA THR A 177 1.82 -8.96 21.57
C THR A 177 2.20 -7.61 20.97
N PRO A 178 3.49 -7.21 20.99
CA PRO A 178 3.95 -6.00 20.32
C PRO A 178 3.72 -6.12 18.81
N LEU A 179 3.15 -5.09 18.17
CA LEU A 179 2.93 -5.11 16.70
C LEU A 179 4.24 -5.23 15.93
N ILE A 180 5.34 -4.70 16.47
CA ILE A 180 6.68 -4.88 15.90
C ILE A 180 7.06 -6.36 15.83
N ASP A 181 6.59 -7.21 16.74
CA ASP A 181 6.96 -8.62 16.80
C ASP A 181 6.10 -9.48 15.87
N MET A 182 5.05 -8.94 15.27
CA MET A 182 4.15 -9.69 14.40
C MET A 182 4.70 -9.85 12.98
N ASN A 183 4.30 -10.96 12.36
CA ASN A 183 4.40 -11.13 10.92
C ASN A 183 3.12 -10.57 10.29
N ILE A 184 3.26 -9.54 9.46
CA ILE A 184 2.13 -8.80 8.90
C ILE A 184 2.23 -8.86 7.38
N PRO A 185 1.33 -9.60 6.70
CA PRO A 185 1.28 -9.59 5.24
C PRO A 185 0.73 -8.24 4.76
N GLY A 186 1.40 -7.69 3.75
CA GLY A 186 1.12 -6.39 3.17
C GLY A 186 1.03 -6.41 1.66
N THR A 187 0.50 -5.36 1.08
CA THR A 187 0.44 -5.16 -0.38
C THR A 187 1.09 -3.86 -0.79
N HIS A 188 1.88 -3.92 -1.86
CA HIS A 188 2.50 -2.76 -2.49
C HIS A 188 1.52 -2.11 -3.45
N ASP A 189 1.48 -0.78 -3.47
CA ASP A 189 0.58 0.00 -4.34
C ASP A 189 -0.86 -0.57 -4.32
N SER A 190 -1.41 -0.77 -3.12
CA SER A 190 -2.61 -1.59 -2.85
C SER A 190 -3.83 -1.15 -3.66
N ALA A 191 -3.91 0.14 -3.99
CA ALA A 191 -5.01 0.76 -4.71
C ALA A 191 -5.01 0.48 -6.23
N THR A 192 -4.04 -0.27 -6.76
CA THR A 192 -3.86 -0.47 -8.21
C THR A 192 -4.62 -1.66 -8.80
N TRP A 193 -5.45 -2.35 -8.00
CA TRP A 193 -6.06 -3.62 -8.40
C TRP A 193 -6.90 -3.56 -9.68
N ASN A 194 -7.59 -2.43 -9.88
CA ASN A 194 -8.49 -2.21 -11.00
C ASN A 194 -7.85 -1.42 -12.15
N TYR A 195 -6.52 -1.25 -12.17
CA TYR A 195 -5.83 -0.44 -13.16
C TYR A 195 -5.57 -1.22 -14.47
N THR A 196 -6.65 -1.49 -15.19
CA THR A 196 -6.64 -2.18 -16.49
C THR A 196 -6.38 -1.22 -17.65
N GLU A 197 -6.15 -1.75 -18.87
CA GLU A 197 -6.10 -0.93 -20.09
C GLU A 197 -7.37 -0.11 -20.30
N ALA A 198 -8.55 -0.66 -19.95
CA ALA A 198 -9.82 0.06 -20.04
C ALA A 198 -9.87 1.23 -19.04
N THR A 199 -9.42 0.99 -17.81
CA THR A 199 -9.32 2.02 -16.75
C THR A 199 -8.38 3.15 -17.19
N GLN A 200 -7.17 2.82 -17.65
CA GLN A 200 -6.22 3.81 -18.18
C GLN A 200 -6.79 4.58 -19.38
N SER A 201 -7.42 3.88 -20.32
CA SER A 201 -8.01 4.50 -21.52
C SER A 201 -9.13 5.49 -21.15
N SER A 202 -9.95 5.14 -20.15
CA SER A 202 -11.03 6.01 -19.68
C SER A 202 -10.55 7.32 -19.04
N MET A 203 -9.29 7.36 -18.57
CA MET A 203 -8.67 8.52 -17.91
C MET A 203 -7.60 9.22 -18.76
N THR A 204 -7.42 8.82 -20.03
CA THR A 204 -6.37 9.37 -20.90
C THR A 204 -6.51 10.89 -21.13
N ASN A 205 -7.73 11.43 -21.09
CA ASN A 205 -7.98 12.88 -21.15
C ASN A 205 -7.48 13.64 -19.90
N ILE A 206 -7.30 12.93 -18.78
CA ILE A 206 -6.84 13.47 -17.50
C ILE A 206 -5.32 13.25 -17.35
N THR A 207 -4.85 12.02 -17.57
CA THR A 207 -3.46 11.63 -17.30
C THR A 207 -2.53 11.78 -18.49
N GLY A 208 -3.07 12.00 -19.69
CA GLY A 208 -2.32 11.89 -20.94
C GLY A 208 -1.97 10.43 -21.27
N GLN A 209 -1.11 10.26 -22.27
CA GLN A 209 -0.63 8.95 -22.69
C GLN A 209 0.43 8.44 -21.71
N LEU A 210 0.21 7.24 -21.18
CA LEU A 210 1.11 6.56 -20.26
C LEU A 210 1.66 5.26 -20.90
N PRO A 211 2.75 4.69 -20.35
CA PRO A 211 3.13 3.29 -20.59
C PRO A 211 1.94 2.32 -20.41
N PRO A 212 2.07 1.06 -20.88
CA PRO A 212 1.02 0.06 -20.74
C PRO A 212 0.52 -0.08 -19.29
N ALA A 213 -0.78 -0.28 -19.09
CA ALA A 213 -1.41 -0.30 -17.77
C ALA A 213 -0.77 -1.35 -16.82
N ILE A 214 -0.33 -2.48 -17.36
CA ILE A 214 0.35 -3.54 -16.61
C ILE A 214 1.68 -3.10 -15.96
N ALA A 215 2.28 -1.98 -16.41
CA ALA A 215 3.43 -1.38 -15.75
C ALA A 215 3.07 -0.70 -14.41
N TYR A 216 1.79 -0.39 -14.20
CA TYR A 216 1.25 0.29 -13.02
C TYR A 216 0.36 -0.62 -12.16
N GLN A 217 -0.06 -1.78 -12.67
CA GLN A 217 -0.90 -2.71 -11.92
C GLN A 217 -0.06 -3.64 -11.04
N CYS A 218 -0.17 -3.47 -9.72
CA CYS A 218 0.57 -4.24 -8.73
C CYS A 218 -0.30 -5.32 -8.06
N GLN A 219 -1.62 -5.24 -8.21
CA GLN A 219 -2.58 -6.12 -7.55
C GLN A 219 -3.70 -6.53 -8.51
N ASP A 220 -4.43 -7.58 -8.15
CA ASP A 220 -5.64 -8.07 -8.83
C ASP A 220 -6.81 -8.31 -7.87
N ARG A 221 -6.64 -7.88 -6.61
CA ARG A 221 -7.64 -7.96 -5.54
C ARG A 221 -7.95 -6.57 -5.01
N SER A 222 -9.22 -6.29 -4.81
CA SER A 222 -9.64 -5.03 -4.17
C SER A 222 -9.21 -4.94 -2.71
N LEU A 223 -9.21 -3.74 -2.13
CA LEU A 223 -8.81 -3.56 -0.72
C LEU A 223 -9.68 -4.38 0.24
N PHE A 224 -10.99 -4.51 -0.01
CA PHE A 224 -11.84 -5.39 0.79
C PHE A 224 -11.45 -6.86 0.63
N GLN A 225 -11.21 -7.34 -0.59
CA GLN A 225 -10.71 -8.71 -0.81
C GLN A 225 -9.37 -8.96 -0.10
N MET A 226 -8.45 -8.00 -0.13
CA MET A 226 -7.18 -8.08 0.58
C MET A 226 -7.37 -8.28 2.09
N LEU A 227 -8.30 -7.53 2.70
CA LEU A 227 -8.62 -7.68 4.12
C LEU A 227 -9.18 -9.08 4.43
N GLY A 228 -10.08 -9.59 3.59
CA GLY A 228 -10.61 -10.96 3.72
C GLY A 228 -9.56 -12.06 3.49
N ASP A 229 -8.57 -11.79 2.64
CA ASP A 229 -7.43 -12.67 2.37
C ASP A 229 -6.37 -12.62 3.48
N GLY A 230 -6.51 -11.75 4.48
CA GLY A 230 -5.62 -11.66 5.65
C GLY A 230 -4.55 -10.56 5.59
N ILE A 231 -4.55 -9.71 4.55
CA ILE A 231 -3.65 -8.56 4.45
C ILE A 231 -3.97 -7.56 5.57
N ARG A 232 -2.94 -7.06 6.25
CA ARG A 232 -3.07 -6.09 7.36
C ARG A 232 -2.09 -4.92 7.23
N PHE A 233 -1.36 -4.83 6.12
CA PHE A 233 -0.57 -3.66 5.75
C PHE A 233 -0.94 -3.20 4.33
N LEU A 234 -1.31 -1.94 4.16
CA LEU A 234 -1.69 -1.38 2.86
C LEU A 234 -0.80 -0.18 2.53
N ASP A 235 -0.13 -0.22 1.38
CA ASP A 235 0.65 0.91 0.84
C ASP A 235 -0.22 1.77 -0.07
N LEU A 236 -0.72 2.87 0.48
CA LEU A 236 -1.58 3.83 -0.20
C LEU A 236 -0.77 5.00 -0.73
N ARG A 237 -0.66 5.06 -2.05
CA ARG A 237 -0.03 6.15 -2.78
C ARG A 237 -1.07 7.21 -3.14
N ILE A 238 -0.90 8.41 -2.60
CA ILE A 238 -1.94 9.45 -2.61
C ILE A 238 -1.49 10.76 -3.25
N GLY A 239 -2.46 11.52 -3.75
CA GLY A 239 -2.25 12.85 -4.32
C GLY A 239 -3.54 13.62 -4.48
N PHE A 240 -3.45 14.92 -4.83
CA PHE A 240 -4.64 15.71 -5.14
C PHE A 240 -5.31 15.21 -6.42
N LEU A 241 -6.62 15.02 -6.36
CA LEU A 241 -7.43 14.69 -7.52
C LEU A 241 -7.48 15.87 -8.52
N PRO A 242 -7.48 15.62 -9.83
CA PRO A 242 -7.45 16.67 -10.83
C PRO A 242 -8.70 17.56 -10.77
N GLY A 243 -8.51 18.88 -10.71
CA GLY A 243 -9.60 19.84 -10.61
C GLY A 243 -10.34 19.84 -9.27
N SER A 244 -9.83 19.13 -8.26
CA SER A 244 -10.39 19.03 -6.91
C SER A 244 -9.33 19.40 -5.85
N GLN A 245 -9.79 19.68 -4.63
CA GLN A 245 -8.92 19.76 -3.44
C GLN A 245 -8.93 18.47 -2.62
N GLU A 246 -9.58 17.42 -3.11
CA GLU A 246 -9.65 16.12 -2.45
C GLU A 246 -8.43 15.26 -2.76
N LEU A 247 -8.15 14.31 -1.88
CA LEU A 247 -7.06 13.35 -2.04
C LEU A 247 -7.62 12.07 -2.64
N GLY A 248 -6.92 11.53 -3.63
CA GLY A 248 -7.21 10.24 -4.26
C GLY A 248 -5.95 9.40 -4.40
N PHE A 249 -6.02 8.35 -5.22
CA PHE A 249 -5.00 7.30 -5.30
C PHE A 249 -4.27 7.31 -6.64
N PHE A 250 -2.97 7.08 -6.59
CA PHE A 250 -2.08 7.17 -7.74
C PHE A 250 -1.03 6.04 -7.70
N HIS A 251 -0.45 5.73 -8.85
CA HIS A 251 0.83 5.02 -8.93
C HIS A 251 1.70 5.79 -9.92
N ALA A 252 2.66 6.57 -9.40
CA ALA A 252 3.42 7.56 -10.16
C ALA A 252 2.52 8.49 -10.98
N SER A 253 2.43 8.30 -12.30
CA SER A 253 1.59 9.11 -13.19
C SER A 253 0.19 8.55 -13.45
N ALA A 254 -0.08 7.32 -13.00
CA ALA A 254 -1.37 6.66 -13.18
C ALA A 254 -2.35 7.07 -12.08
N LEU A 255 -3.42 7.78 -12.44
CA LEU A 255 -4.57 8.01 -11.55
C LEU A 255 -5.37 6.72 -11.43
N GLN A 256 -5.64 6.23 -10.23
CA GLN A 256 -6.31 4.92 -10.04
C GLN A 256 -7.84 5.00 -10.14
N SER A 257 -8.41 6.15 -9.76
CA SER A 257 -9.84 6.42 -9.88
C SER A 257 -10.08 7.92 -9.82
N SER A 258 -11.04 8.42 -10.60
CA SER A 258 -11.51 9.81 -10.56
C SER A 258 -12.60 10.05 -9.52
N THR A 259 -13.16 9.00 -8.91
CA THR A 259 -14.31 9.10 -7.98
C THR A 259 -13.96 8.69 -6.55
N ALA A 260 -12.96 7.83 -6.36
CA ALA A 260 -12.62 7.31 -5.04
C ALA A 260 -11.70 8.28 -4.30
N THR A 261 -12.21 8.87 -3.22
CA THR A 261 -11.45 9.78 -2.36
C THR A 261 -10.87 9.04 -1.16
N LEU A 262 -9.75 9.53 -0.61
CA LEU A 262 -9.15 8.99 0.60
C LEU A 262 -10.14 8.99 1.79
N PRO A 263 -10.89 10.07 2.09
CA PRO A 263 -11.90 10.04 3.14
C PRO A 263 -12.95 8.92 2.99
N ASP A 264 -13.39 8.64 1.76
CA ASP A 264 -14.38 7.59 1.50
C ASP A 264 -13.80 6.17 1.68
N VAL A 265 -12.54 5.97 1.27
CA VAL A 265 -11.80 4.73 1.52
C VAL A 265 -11.60 4.50 3.02
N LEU A 266 -11.25 5.54 3.79
CA LEU A 266 -11.11 5.44 5.24
C LEU A 266 -12.43 5.08 5.92
N LEU A 267 -13.58 5.61 5.45
CA LEU A 267 -14.89 5.18 5.94
C LEU A 267 -15.13 3.68 5.71
N GLY A 268 -14.70 3.16 4.56
CA GLY A 268 -14.77 1.72 4.27
C GLY A 268 -13.98 0.89 5.27
N PHE A 269 -12.77 1.34 5.62
CA PHE A 269 -11.96 0.66 6.64
C PHE A 269 -12.54 0.77 8.05
N TYR A 270 -13.09 1.92 8.43
CA TYR A 270 -13.75 2.08 9.73
C TYR A 270 -14.94 1.13 9.86
N ARG A 271 -15.76 1.05 8.79
CA ARG A 271 -16.86 0.08 8.74
C ARG A 271 -16.37 -1.36 8.86
N TRP A 272 -15.28 -1.71 8.16
CA TRP A 272 -14.70 -3.05 8.26
C TRP A 272 -14.18 -3.34 9.67
N LEU A 273 -13.52 -2.39 10.34
CA LEU A 273 -13.05 -2.57 11.71
C LEU A 273 -14.20 -2.68 12.74
N ASP A 274 -15.34 -2.05 12.49
CA ASP A 274 -16.54 -2.24 13.32
C ASP A 274 -17.05 -3.70 13.25
N ASP A 275 -17.01 -4.30 12.06
CA ASP A 275 -17.44 -5.68 11.84
C ASP A 275 -16.34 -6.72 12.17
N HIS A 276 -15.08 -6.29 12.25
CA HIS A 276 -13.89 -7.09 12.56
C HIS A 276 -13.07 -6.49 13.73
N PRO A 277 -13.65 -6.37 14.94
CA PRO A 277 -13.07 -5.60 16.03
C PRO A 277 -11.79 -6.21 16.63
N THR A 278 -11.48 -7.47 16.30
CA THR A 278 -10.22 -8.10 16.69
C THR A 278 -9.04 -7.61 15.86
N GLU A 279 -9.29 -7.02 14.71
CA GLU A 279 -8.23 -6.72 13.74
C GLU A 279 -7.69 -5.30 13.89
N THR A 280 -6.52 -5.06 13.31
CA THR A 280 -5.94 -3.73 13.09
C THR A 280 -5.34 -3.66 11.71
N VAL A 281 -5.36 -2.50 11.06
CA VAL A 281 -4.73 -2.35 9.73
C VAL A 281 -3.66 -1.25 9.77
N LEU A 282 -2.46 -1.59 9.32
CA LEU A 282 -1.36 -0.65 9.15
C LEU A 282 -1.48 0.01 7.79
N ILE A 283 -1.60 1.33 7.77
CA ILE A 283 -1.76 2.13 6.56
C ILE A 283 -0.47 2.93 6.34
N SER A 284 0.28 2.57 5.32
CA SER A 284 1.35 3.43 4.78
C SER A 284 0.70 4.45 3.85
N MET A 285 0.95 5.73 4.07
CA MET A 285 0.64 6.76 3.07
C MET A 285 1.91 7.40 2.56
N LYS A 286 2.06 7.42 1.24
CA LYS A 286 3.12 8.14 0.54
C LYS A 286 2.50 9.07 -0.49
N VAL A 287 3.08 10.26 -0.64
CA VAL A 287 2.70 11.15 -1.74
C VAL A 287 3.27 10.61 -3.05
N ASP A 288 2.38 10.39 -4.00
CA ASP A 288 2.66 9.92 -5.35
C ASP A 288 1.69 10.63 -6.30
N ASN A 289 2.16 11.56 -7.11
CA ASN A 289 1.35 12.22 -8.14
C ASN A 289 2.27 12.93 -9.15
N ALA A 290 2.92 12.14 -10.00
CA ALA A 290 3.85 12.68 -11.00
C ALA A 290 3.14 13.37 -12.19
N THR A 291 1.81 13.28 -12.29
CA THR A 291 1.02 13.76 -13.45
C THR A 291 0.70 15.25 -13.39
N PHE A 292 0.46 15.79 -12.19
CA PHE A 292 0.00 17.17 -12.01
C PHE A 292 1.05 17.96 -11.24
N ALA A 293 2.04 18.49 -11.97
CA ALA A 293 3.04 19.43 -11.47
C ALA A 293 3.53 19.10 -10.04
N ASN A 294 4.15 17.92 -9.89
CA ASN A 294 5.14 17.77 -8.84
C ASN A 294 6.25 18.79 -9.17
N PRO A 295 6.54 19.81 -8.33
CA PRO A 295 7.56 20.78 -8.68
C PRO A 295 8.86 20.04 -8.98
N SER A 296 9.40 20.34 -10.15
CA SER A 296 10.59 19.70 -10.68
C SER A 296 11.74 19.81 -9.68
N SER A 297 12.36 18.67 -9.39
CA SER A 297 13.62 18.47 -8.63
C SER A 297 13.58 18.62 -7.09
N GLY A 298 13.93 17.53 -6.39
CA GLY A 298 14.45 17.57 -5.01
C GLY A 298 13.68 16.83 -3.91
N GLY A 299 12.51 16.25 -4.20
CA GLY A 299 11.72 15.46 -3.23
C GLY A 299 10.23 15.61 -3.49
N GLN A 300 9.44 14.59 -3.18
CA GLN A 300 7.97 14.67 -3.22
C GLN A 300 7.50 15.72 -2.19
N PRO A 301 7.00 16.92 -2.54
CA PRO A 301 6.60 17.88 -1.54
C PRO A 301 5.24 17.47 -0.97
N SER A 302 5.23 17.13 0.30
CA SER A 302 4.00 17.11 1.09
C SER A 302 3.59 18.56 1.35
N SER A 303 2.73 19.13 0.50
CA SER A 303 2.29 20.52 0.67
C SER A 303 1.67 20.74 2.06
N PRO A 304 1.75 21.94 2.66
CA PRO A 304 1.10 22.24 3.93
C PRO A 304 -0.40 21.93 3.94
N LYS A 305 -1.07 22.09 2.79
CA LYS A 305 -2.49 21.72 2.62
C LYS A 305 -2.70 20.21 2.73
N LEU A 306 -1.89 19.40 2.05
CA LEU A 306 -1.96 17.94 2.13
C LEU A 306 -1.69 17.46 3.57
N GLN A 307 -0.65 18.00 4.22
CA GLN A 307 -0.34 17.69 5.62
C GLN A 307 -1.52 18.03 6.54
N SER A 308 -2.15 19.20 6.34
CA SER A 308 -3.31 19.64 7.14
C SER A 308 -4.53 18.75 6.94
N MET A 309 -4.82 18.35 5.70
CA MET A 309 -5.93 17.45 5.38
C MET A 309 -5.74 16.07 5.99
N ILE A 310 -4.54 15.50 5.86
CA ILE A 310 -4.24 14.20 6.48
C ILE A 310 -4.35 14.33 8.00
N ARG A 311 -3.76 15.38 8.60
CA ARG A 311 -3.90 15.65 10.05
C ARG A 311 -5.37 15.68 10.47
N GLU A 312 -6.21 16.43 9.76
CA GLU A 312 -7.64 16.52 10.05
C GLU A 312 -8.35 15.16 9.96
N LEU A 313 -8.07 14.35 8.94
CA LEU A 313 -8.64 13.01 8.80
C LEU A 313 -8.26 12.06 9.96
N LEU A 314 -7.06 12.24 10.52
CA LEU A 314 -6.52 11.38 11.57
C LEU A 314 -6.91 11.83 12.99
N THR A 315 -7.26 13.11 13.19
CA THR A 315 -7.49 13.68 14.54
C THR A 315 -8.83 14.35 14.75
N ASN A 316 -9.69 14.44 13.74
CA ASN A 316 -11.08 14.83 13.99
C ASN A 316 -11.78 13.79 14.89
N GLU A 317 -13.01 14.08 15.31
CA GLU A 317 -13.76 13.20 16.22
C GLU A 317 -13.85 11.74 15.72
N LEU A 318 -14.03 11.53 14.42
CA LEU A 318 -14.07 10.20 13.83
C LEU A 318 -12.66 9.57 13.78
N GLY A 319 -11.67 10.30 13.27
CA GLY A 319 -10.28 9.84 13.16
C GLY A 319 -9.68 9.47 14.51
N SER A 320 -9.95 10.24 15.55
CA SER A 320 -9.47 9.96 16.91
C SER A 320 -9.98 8.63 17.49
N ARG A 321 -11.12 8.12 17.00
CA ARG A 321 -11.68 6.81 17.38
C ARG A 321 -11.01 5.67 16.65
N TYR A 322 -10.79 5.84 15.35
CA TYR A 322 -10.33 4.77 14.46
C TYR A 322 -8.83 4.78 14.17
N TRP A 323 -8.06 5.73 14.67
CA TRP A 323 -6.60 5.74 14.54
C TRP A 323 -5.93 5.65 15.90
N VAL A 324 -4.85 4.86 15.98
CA VAL A 324 -3.98 4.86 17.16
C VAL A 324 -3.32 6.23 17.33
N GLN A 325 -3.70 6.95 18.39
CA GLN A 325 -3.23 8.30 18.71
C GLN A 325 -1.89 8.30 19.48
N LYS A 326 -0.90 7.53 19.02
CA LYS A 326 0.45 7.46 19.60
C LYS A 326 1.50 7.77 18.55
N ASN A 327 2.58 8.44 18.93
CA ASN A 327 3.68 8.80 18.04
C ASN A 327 4.94 7.98 18.33
N GLY A 328 5.67 7.59 17.29
CA GLY A 328 7.00 6.98 17.41
C GLY A 328 6.99 5.57 18.00
N THR A 329 5.84 4.89 18.00
CA THR A 329 5.70 3.49 18.42
C THR A 329 4.47 2.86 17.75
N LEU A 330 4.55 1.55 17.45
CA LEU A 330 3.38 0.78 17.00
C LEU A 330 2.52 0.29 18.17
N GLY A 331 3.07 0.22 19.40
CA GLY A 331 2.35 -0.33 20.55
C GLY A 331 2.11 -1.84 20.46
N THR A 332 1.09 -2.32 21.17
CA THR A 332 0.67 -3.72 21.15
C THR A 332 -0.59 -3.91 20.30
N LEU A 333 -0.88 -5.16 19.94
CA LEU A 333 -2.08 -5.52 19.19
C LEU A 333 -3.35 -5.05 19.90
N GLY A 334 -3.47 -5.30 21.22
CA GLY A 334 -4.64 -4.90 22.02
C GLY A 334 -4.92 -3.40 22.00
N GLU A 335 -3.89 -2.56 21.93
CA GLU A 335 -4.06 -1.10 21.82
C GLU A 335 -4.57 -0.66 20.43
N ALA A 336 -4.27 -1.47 19.42
CA ALA A 336 -4.54 -1.20 18.01
C ALA A 336 -5.81 -1.89 17.47
N ARG A 337 -6.36 -2.90 18.16
CA ARG A 337 -7.61 -3.56 17.77
C ARG A 337 -8.74 -2.56 17.52
N GLY A 338 -9.48 -2.77 16.43
CA GLY A 338 -10.55 -1.88 15.97
C GLY A 338 -10.03 -0.55 15.42
N LYS A 339 -8.72 -0.40 15.17
CA LYS A 339 -8.10 0.85 14.71
C LYS A 339 -7.14 0.62 13.56
N LEU A 340 -6.81 1.74 12.92
CA LEU A 340 -5.75 1.89 11.95
C LEU A 340 -4.48 2.40 12.63
N VAL A 341 -3.34 1.95 12.13
CA VAL A 341 -2.01 2.39 12.57
C VAL A 341 -1.30 3.06 11.41
N PHE A 342 -0.80 4.27 11.61
CA PHE A 342 -0.25 5.06 10.52
C PHE A 342 1.25 4.85 10.33
N LEU A 343 1.67 4.62 9.09
CA LEU A 343 3.08 4.70 8.67
C LEU A 343 3.24 5.87 7.70
N GLN A 344 4.09 6.81 8.09
CA GLN A 344 4.11 8.15 7.51
C GLN A 344 5.26 8.24 6.50
N ARG A 345 5.00 7.87 5.24
CA ARG A 345 5.93 8.09 4.12
C ARG A 345 5.67 9.43 3.43
N ILE A 346 5.35 10.45 4.24
CA ILE A 346 5.15 11.83 3.82
C ILE A 346 6.08 12.73 4.62
N GLN A 347 6.44 13.89 4.05
CA GLN A 347 7.25 14.87 4.74
C GLN A 347 6.37 15.65 5.72
N TRP A 348 6.77 15.70 6.99
CA TRP A 348 6.10 16.47 8.02
C TRP A 348 6.98 17.61 8.50
N ASP A 349 6.32 18.70 8.89
CA ASP A 349 6.95 19.73 9.73
C ASP A 349 7.03 19.25 11.19
N SER A 350 6.03 18.48 11.64
CA SER A 350 5.99 17.85 12.96
C SER A 350 5.15 16.57 12.91
N PRO A 351 5.79 15.37 12.89
CA PRO A 351 5.08 14.09 12.90
C PRO A 351 4.23 13.94 14.16
N MET A 352 3.00 13.47 14.02
CA MET A 352 2.01 13.53 15.10
C MET A 352 1.61 12.16 15.64
N LEU A 353 1.45 11.15 14.79
CA LEU A 353 1.01 9.80 15.18
C LEU A 353 1.51 8.74 14.22
N GLY A 354 1.71 7.52 14.72
CA GLY A 354 2.29 6.41 13.98
C GLY A 354 3.81 6.44 13.87
N ILE A 355 4.35 5.81 12.83
CA ILE A 355 5.79 5.67 12.58
C ILE A 355 6.22 6.59 11.45
N ALA A 356 7.03 7.60 11.76
CA ALA A 356 7.55 8.52 10.75
C ALA A 356 8.66 7.85 9.93
N LEU A 357 8.45 7.76 8.61
CA LEU A 357 9.40 7.22 7.63
C LEU A 357 9.57 8.25 6.49
N PRO A 358 10.11 9.46 6.80
CA PRO A 358 10.04 10.59 5.89
C PRO A 358 10.79 10.32 4.58
N PRO A 359 10.30 10.83 3.43
CA PRO A 359 10.93 10.60 2.12
C PRO A 359 12.41 11.00 2.04
N SER A 360 12.84 11.99 2.82
CA SER A 360 14.24 12.44 2.88
C SER A 360 15.21 11.44 3.50
N GLN A 361 14.71 10.45 4.25
CA GLN A 361 15.50 9.39 4.90
C GLN A 361 15.17 8.00 4.35
N PHE A 362 14.15 7.89 3.50
CA PHE A 362 13.76 6.65 2.86
C PHE A 362 14.58 6.47 1.58
N ASN A 363 15.65 5.66 1.64
CA ASN A 363 16.59 5.53 0.54
C ASN A 363 15.90 5.02 -0.74
N ASP A 364 16.30 5.58 -1.88
CA ASP A 364 15.77 5.20 -3.20
C ASP A 364 16.46 3.94 -3.73
N ASN A 365 15.65 2.91 -4.04
CA ASN A 365 16.07 1.65 -4.64
C ASN A 365 17.23 0.97 -3.89
N ASP A 366 17.10 0.87 -2.56
CA ASP A 366 18.14 0.37 -1.67
C ASP A 366 17.78 -1.02 -1.14
N PRO A 367 18.63 -2.04 -1.35
CA PRO A 367 18.35 -3.41 -0.90
C PRO A 367 18.43 -3.56 0.63
N SER A 368 19.01 -2.61 1.35
CA SER A 368 19.14 -2.69 2.80
C SER A 368 19.55 -1.37 3.44
N PHE A 369 18.61 -0.71 4.11
CA PHE A 369 18.90 0.46 4.91
C PHE A 369 18.18 0.44 6.26
N ALA A 370 18.63 1.34 7.16
CA ALA A 370 18.07 1.51 8.49
C ALA A 370 17.65 2.97 8.69
N LEU A 371 16.49 3.18 9.31
CA LEU A 371 15.91 4.50 9.57
C LEU A 371 15.46 4.58 11.04
N VAL A 372 16.08 5.47 11.81
CA VAL A 372 15.69 5.73 13.21
C VAL A 372 14.42 6.58 13.23
N TYR A 373 13.27 5.96 13.55
CA TYR A 373 11.98 6.65 13.58
C TYR A 373 11.64 7.22 14.96
N ASN A 374 12.39 6.85 16.00
CA ASN A 374 12.25 7.41 17.34
C ASN A 374 13.63 7.61 17.98
N GLU A 375 14.16 8.82 17.88
CA GLU A 375 15.49 9.16 18.41
C GLU A 375 15.60 8.97 19.94
N ARG A 376 14.49 9.14 20.67
CA ARG A 376 14.51 9.04 22.14
C ARG A 376 14.75 7.60 22.60
N THR A 377 14.13 6.64 21.93
CA THR A 377 14.26 5.21 22.28
C THR A 377 15.30 4.50 21.43
N GLY A 378 15.79 5.13 20.36
CA GLY A 378 16.63 4.49 19.35
C GLY A 378 15.86 3.52 18.44
N ALA A 379 14.52 3.56 18.45
CA ALA A 379 13.73 2.63 17.66
C ALA A 379 13.93 2.88 16.17
N THR A 380 14.21 1.79 15.46
CA THR A 380 14.75 1.77 14.10
C THR A 380 13.92 0.84 13.22
N ALA A 381 13.71 1.25 11.98
CA ALA A 381 13.15 0.41 10.91
C ALA A 381 14.28 -0.08 10.01
N TYR A 382 14.38 -1.39 9.82
CA TYR A 382 15.26 -2.05 8.86
C TYR A 382 14.45 -2.41 7.62
N ILE A 383 14.82 -1.82 6.49
CA ILE A 383 13.99 -1.76 5.30
C ILE A 383 14.77 -2.30 4.11
N GLU A 384 14.09 -3.14 3.33
CA GLU A 384 14.49 -3.56 1.99
C GLU A 384 13.48 -3.01 0.99
N ASP A 385 13.90 -2.08 0.12
CA ASP A 385 13.07 -1.51 -0.95
C ASP A 385 13.87 -1.43 -2.26
N PHE A 386 14.33 -2.59 -2.75
CA PHE A 386 14.96 -2.70 -4.06
C PHE A 386 13.89 -2.91 -5.15
N TYR A 387 13.13 -1.85 -5.44
CA TYR A 387 11.96 -1.92 -6.33
C TYR A 387 12.31 -1.96 -7.83
N ASN A 388 13.46 -1.40 -8.24
CA ASN A 388 13.93 -1.38 -9.61
C ASN A 388 15.14 -2.31 -9.75
N ILE A 389 14.89 -3.52 -10.25
CA ILE A 389 15.88 -4.60 -10.22
C ILE A 389 16.96 -4.33 -11.26
N LEU A 390 18.17 -4.00 -10.81
CA LEU A 390 19.35 -3.65 -11.62
C LEU A 390 20.43 -4.74 -11.52
N PRO A 391 21.35 -4.84 -12.50
CA PRO A 391 21.52 -4.00 -13.69
C PRO A 391 20.59 -4.33 -14.87
N ASN A 392 20.44 -3.42 -15.84
CA ASN A 392 19.75 -3.67 -17.12
C ASN A 392 20.76 -3.58 -18.28
N PRO A 393 20.73 -4.48 -19.29
CA PRO A 393 19.87 -5.66 -19.37
C PRO A 393 20.37 -6.81 -18.48
N SER A 394 19.47 -7.69 -18.07
CA SER A 394 19.76 -9.00 -17.47
C SER A 394 18.63 -9.98 -17.77
N THR A 395 18.84 -11.27 -17.53
CA THR A 395 17.82 -12.30 -17.78
C THR A 395 16.65 -12.16 -16.82
N PHE A 396 15.50 -12.73 -17.17
CA PHE A 396 14.31 -12.74 -16.30
C PHE A 396 14.59 -13.53 -15.01
N GLU A 397 15.27 -14.66 -15.14
CA GLU A 397 15.70 -15.54 -14.06
C GLU A 397 16.58 -14.81 -13.06
N ASP A 398 17.56 -14.02 -13.55
CA ASP A 398 18.42 -13.21 -12.68
C ASP A 398 17.61 -12.16 -11.91
N LYS A 399 16.62 -11.51 -12.56
CA LYS A 399 15.76 -10.52 -11.88
C LYS A 399 15.00 -11.14 -10.71
N VAL A 400 14.38 -12.29 -10.95
CA VAL A 400 13.62 -13.02 -9.93
C VAL A 400 14.56 -13.47 -8.80
N ALA A 401 15.70 -14.07 -9.15
CA ALA A 401 16.66 -14.58 -8.19
C ALA A 401 17.22 -13.47 -7.28
N TRP A 402 17.69 -12.35 -7.84
CA TRP A 402 18.23 -11.24 -7.06
C TRP A 402 17.18 -10.61 -6.14
N LYS A 403 15.95 -10.43 -6.64
CA LYS A 403 14.89 -9.87 -5.80
C LYS A 403 14.55 -10.80 -4.65
N LEU A 404 14.37 -12.08 -4.94
CA LEU A 404 14.08 -13.08 -3.91
C LEU A 404 15.20 -13.16 -2.86
N GLU A 405 16.46 -13.19 -3.29
CA GLU A 405 17.63 -13.22 -2.41
C GLU A 405 17.64 -12.02 -1.45
N ILE A 406 17.55 -10.80 -2.01
CA ILE A 406 17.55 -9.55 -1.23
C ILE A 406 16.40 -9.50 -0.22
N THR A 407 15.18 -9.86 -0.64
CA THR A 407 14.03 -9.92 0.26
C THR A 407 14.26 -10.95 1.36
N VAL A 408 14.71 -12.16 1.03
CA VAL A 408 15.00 -13.24 1.99
C VAL A 408 16.11 -12.83 2.97
N GLU A 409 17.14 -12.10 2.54
CA GLU A 409 18.18 -11.58 3.44
C GLU A 409 17.61 -10.66 4.52
N ASN A 410 16.63 -9.81 4.20
CA ASN A 410 15.95 -8.99 5.20
C ASN A 410 15.09 -9.83 6.15
N LEU A 411 14.42 -10.87 5.65
CA LEU A 411 13.66 -11.82 6.50
C LEU A 411 14.57 -12.62 7.43
N ILE A 412 15.75 -13.04 6.96
CA ILE A 412 16.77 -13.69 7.79
C ILE A 412 17.17 -12.76 8.92
N ARG A 413 17.41 -11.47 8.63
CA ARG A 413 17.74 -10.47 9.66
C ARG A 413 16.60 -10.27 10.65
N ALA A 414 15.35 -10.18 10.19
CA ALA A 414 14.16 -10.06 11.03
C ALA A 414 13.98 -11.27 11.98
N SER A 415 14.38 -12.46 11.51
CA SER A 415 14.31 -13.70 12.29
C SER A 415 15.49 -13.90 13.25
N GLY A 416 16.52 -13.06 13.13
CA GLY A 416 17.75 -13.16 13.91
C GLY A 416 17.62 -12.58 15.33
N PRO A 417 18.57 -12.89 16.22
CA PRO A 417 18.56 -12.41 17.60
C PRO A 417 19.01 -10.93 17.73
N LYS A 418 19.56 -10.34 16.68
CA LYS A 418 19.97 -8.93 16.68
C LYS A 418 18.79 -8.07 16.29
N HIS A 419 18.57 -6.97 17.01
CA HIS A 419 17.49 -6.02 16.71
C HIS A 419 16.10 -6.66 16.68
N SER A 420 15.91 -7.72 17.48
CA SER A 420 14.65 -8.46 17.56
C SER A 420 13.47 -7.63 18.07
N ASP A 421 13.74 -6.45 18.63
CA ASP A 421 12.79 -5.45 19.13
C ASP A 421 12.63 -4.24 18.16
N GLN A 422 13.20 -4.32 16.96
CA GLN A 422 13.17 -3.25 15.95
C GLN A 422 12.23 -3.60 14.80
N LEU A 423 11.74 -2.60 14.05
CA LEU A 423 10.79 -2.82 12.96
C LEU A 423 11.51 -3.37 11.71
N TYR A 424 10.92 -4.35 11.04
CA TYR A 424 11.38 -4.87 9.74
C TYR A 424 10.30 -4.71 8.68
N ILE A 425 10.69 -4.18 7.52
CA ILE A 425 9.81 -4.00 6.35
C ILE A 425 10.54 -4.55 5.12
N SER A 426 9.95 -5.54 4.47
CA SER A 426 10.50 -6.17 3.26
C SER A 426 9.53 -6.02 2.10
N PHE A 427 9.94 -5.29 1.06
CA PHE A 427 9.16 -5.15 -0.16
C PHE A 427 9.52 -6.28 -1.12
N ALA A 428 8.77 -7.39 -1.15
CA ALA A 428 8.96 -8.44 -2.16
C ALA A 428 8.55 -7.97 -3.58
N SER A 429 7.81 -6.87 -3.67
CA SER A 429 7.39 -6.18 -4.89
C SER A 429 8.54 -5.53 -5.66
N GLY A 430 8.33 -5.30 -6.95
CA GLY A 430 9.29 -4.57 -7.79
C GLY A 430 9.09 -4.83 -9.27
N GLY A 431 10.04 -4.37 -10.09
CA GLY A 431 10.04 -4.63 -11.53
C GLY A 431 11.34 -4.20 -12.18
N ALA A 432 11.46 -4.47 -13.47
CA ALA A 432 12.55 -3.99 -14.30
C ALA A 432 11.99 -3.53 -15.65
N LEU A 433 11.16 -2.49 -15.62
CA LEU A 433 10.44 -1.97 -16.80
C LEU A 433 11.39 -1.43 -17.89
N ARG A 434 12.62 -1.05 -17.52
CA ARG A 434 13.68 -0.61 -18.44
C ARG A 434 14.60 -1.76 -18.90
N ASN A 435 14.37 -2.99 -18.44
CA ASN A 435 15.08 -4.17 -18.92
C ASN A 435 14.68 -4.47 -20.38
N THR A 436 15.49 -5.23 -21.10
CA THR A 436 15.15 -5.71 -22.44
C THR A 436 15.28 -7.24 -22.47
N PRO A 437 14.17 -8.00 -22.51
CA PRO A 437 12.77 -7.53 -22.47
C PRO A 437 12.37 -6.94 -21.08
N PRO A 438 11.35 -6.06 -21.01
CA PRO A 438 10.85 -5.53 -19.73
C PRO A 438 10.34 -6.63 -18.81
N VAL A 439 10.52 -6.44 -17.50
CA VAL A 439 9.92 -7.29 -16.46
C VAL A 439 8.90 -6.45 -15.69
N THR A 440 7.61 -6.77 -15.82
CA THR A 440 6.52 -6.08 -15.12
C THR A 440 6.41 -6.54 -13.66
N PRO A 441 5.69 -5.80 -12.79
CA PRO A 441 5.39 -6.25 -11.44
C PRO A 441 4.77 -7.66 -11.39
N GLN A 442 3.78 -7.91 -12.26
CA GLN A 442 3.16 -9.22 -12.38
C GLN A 442 4.17 -10.31 -12.75
N MET A 443 5.01 -10.09 -13.76
CA MET A 443 6.00 -11.08 -14.19
C MET A 443 6.98 -11.41 -13.07
N LEU A 444 7.47 -10.40 -12.34
CA LEU A 444 8.43 -10.61 -11.24
C LEU A 444 7.77 -11.40 -10.09
N ALA A 445 6.55 -11.04 -9.71
CA ALA A 445 5.83 -11.66 -8.60
C ALA A 445 5.38 -13.09 -8.93
N VAL A 446 4.69 -13.27 -10.06
CA VAL A 446 4.02 -14.53 -10.44
C VAL A 446 4.96 -15.50 -11.15
N GLY A 447 5.83 -14.98 -12.02
CA GLY A 447 6.67 -15.78 -12.92
C GLY A 447 6.30 -15.59 -14.39
N GLY A 448 7.06 -16.24 -15.26
CA GLY A 448 6.90 -16.17 -16.71
C GLY A 448 7.86 -17.11 -17.42
N ASN A 449 7.51 -17.56 -18.63
CA ASN A 449 8.35 -18.41 -19.49
C ASN A 449 8.86 -19.71 -18.83
N GLY A 450 8.07 -20.32 -17.94
CA GLY A 450 8.45 -21.56 -17.24
C GLY A 450 9.29 -21.33 -15.97
N THR A 451 9.68 -20.09 -15.69
CA THR A 451 10.38 -19.69 -14.46
C THR A 451 9.36 -19.17 -13.44
N ALA A 452 9.37 -19.73 -12.24
CA ALA A 452 8.52 -19.29 -11.14
C ALA A 452 8.95 -17.90 -10.64
N GLY A 453 8.01 -17.06 -10.22
CA GLY A 453 8.29 -15.72 -9.71
C GLY A 453 8.69 -15.69 -8.23
N VAL A 454 8.92 -14.48 -7.72
CA VAL A 454 9.31 -14.20 -6.34
C VAL A 454 8.32 -14.80 -5.34
N ASN A 455 7.00 -14.74 -5.62
CA ASN A 455 5.98 -15.24 -4.71
C ASN A 455 6.11 -16.75 -4.44
N SER A 456 6.52 -17.53 -5.46
CA SER A 456 6.72 -18.97 -5.30
C SER A 456 7.92 -19.27 -4.40
N GLY A 457 9.07 -18.68 -4.68
CA GLY A 457 10.28 -18.88 -3.87
C GLY A 457 10.12 -18.34 -2.43
N LEU A 458 9.38 -17.24 -2.28
CA LEU A 458 9.06 -16.69 -0.97
C LEU A 458 8.12 -17.62 -0.18
N THR A 459 7.11 -18.20 -0.83
CA THR A 459 6.22 -19.19 -0.20
C THR A 459 7.01 -20.40 0.31
N GLU A 460 7.97 -20.91 -0.48
CA GLU A 460 8.85 -22.00 -0.09
C GLU A 460 9.70 -21.62 1.13
N TYR A 461 10.38 -20.46 1.08
CA TYR A 461 11.21 -19.98 2.18
C TYR A 461 10.42 -19.85 3.48
N LEU A 462 9.27 -19.18 3.45
CA LEU A 462 8.42 -18.96 4.61
C LEU A 462 7.90 -20.28 5.19
N SER A 463 7.46 -21.19 4.33
CA SER A 463 6.96 -22.52 4.75
C SER A 463 8.04 -23.38 5.41
N ASN A 464 9.30 -23.25 4.97
CA ASN A 464 10.45 -23.92 5.57
C ASN A 464 10.94 -23.24 6.86
N ASN A 465 10.43 -22.05 7.18
CA ASN A 465 10.84 -21.23 8.33
C ASN A 465 9.66 -20.82 9.23
N ARG A 466 8.57 -21.62 9.23
CA ARG A 466 7.37 -21.39 10.06
C ARG A 466 7.71 -21.11 11.53
N GLY A 467 6.93 -20.23 12.14
CA GLY A 467 7.14 -19.80 13.54
C GLY A 467 8.20 -18.73 13.74
N LYS A 468 9.02 -18.39 12.73
CA LYS A 468 10.01 -17.30 12.83
C LYS A 468 9.36 -15.93 12.63
N ARG A 469 10.09 -14.89 13.10
CA ARG A 469 9.76 -13.49 12.84
C ARG A 469 10.22 -13.04 11.47
N PHE A 470 9.33 -12.36 10.76
CA PHE A 470 9.55 -11.82 9.42
C PHE A 470 9.24 -10.32 9.33
N GLY A 471 8.46 -9.78 10.29
CA GLY A 471 8.03 -8.38 10.26
C GLY A 471 6.95 -8.14 9.20
N ILE A 472 6.96 -6.96 8.58
CA ILE A 472 6.02 -6.60 7.52
C ILE A 472 6.57 -7.10 6.18
N VAL A 473 5.80 -7.93 5.47
CA VAL A 473 6.18 -8.48 4.16
C VAL A 473 5.20 -8.00 3.10
N ILE A 474 5.65 -7.15 2.19
CA ILE A 474 4.82 -6.40 1.25
C ILE A 474 4.92 -7.04 -0.14
N LEU A 475 3.77 -7.41 -0.71
CA LEU A 475 3.67 -8.28 -1.88
C LEU A 475 3.02 -7.58 -3.07
N ASP A 476 3.35 -8.04 -4.27
CA ASP A 476 2.62 -7.81 -5.52
C ASP A 476 1.91 -9.10 -5.94
N TRP A 477 0.73 -8.99 -6.56
CA TRP A 477 0.00 -10.12 -7.17
C TRP A 477 -0.07 -11.39 -6.30
N TYR A 478 -0.25 -11.24 -5.00
CA TYR A 478 -0.15 -12.35 -4.04
C TYR A 478 -1.21 -13.44 -4.27
N ALA A 479 -2.35 -13.11 -4.88
CA ALA A 479 -3.46 -14.02 -5.08
C ALA A 479 -3.12 -15.22 -6.00
N SER A 480 -2.07 -15.09 -6.82
CA SER A 480 -1.55 -16.21 -7.61
C SER A 480 -0.90 -17.30 -6.76
N SER A 481 -0.64 -17.03 -5.47
CA SER A 481 0.04 -17.92 -4.53
C SER A 481 -0.81 -18.07 -3.26
N PRO A 482 -1.82 -18.97 -3.25
CA PRO A 482 -2.83 -19.05 -2.19
C PRO A 482 -2.28 -19.28 -0.77
N GLU A 483 -1.13 -19.93 -0.66
CA GLU A 483 -0.50 -20.23 0.64
C GLU A 483 0.45 -19.11 1.11
N LEU A 484 0.81 -18.15 0.26
CA LEU A 484 1.80 -17.12 0.59
C LEU A 484 1.41 -16.29 1.81
N VAL A 485 0.17 -15.79 1.83
CA VAL A 485 -0.33 -14.98 2.96
C VAL A 485 -0.38 -15.80 4.25
N LYS A 486 -0.86 -17.05 4.17
CA LYS A 486 -0.88 -17.97 5.32
C LYS A 486 0.52 -18.25 5.84
N SER A 487 1.50 -18.49 4.98
CA SER A 487 2.88 -18.75 5.39
C SER A 487 3.55 -17.54 6.05
N ILE A 488 3.08 -16.31 5.81
CA ILE A 488 3.51 -15.13 6.57
C ILE A 488 2.85 -15.14 7.96
N ILE A 489 1.54 -15.37 8.03
CA ILE A 489 0.75 -15.35 9.26
C ILE A 489 1.15 -16.49 10.23
N ASP A 490 1.57 -17.65 9.71
CA ASP A 490 1.84 -18.91 10.43
C ASP A 490 2.98 -18.79 11.46
N ARG A 491 2.64 -18.17 12.59
CA ARG A 491 3.49 -17.95 13.75
C ARG A 491 2.69 -18.07 15.03
N SER A 492 3.27 -18.77 16.01
CA SER A 492 2.75 -18.81 17.37
C SER A 492 3.22 -17.58 18.17
N TYR A 493 2.27 -16.91 18.81
CA TYR A 493 2.51 -15.85 19.78
C TYR A 493 2.10 -16.42 21.15
N GLN A 494 3.09 -16.76 21.98
CA GLN A 494 2.87 -17.29 23.33
C GLN A 494 2.93 -16.17 24.37
#